data_AF-A0A949LU13-F1
#
_entry.id   AF-A0A949LU13-F1
#
_cell.length_a   1.000
_cell.length_b   1.000
_cell.length_c   1.000
_cell.angle_alpha   90.00
_cell.angle_beta   90.00
_cell.angle_gamma   90.00
#
_symmetry.space_group_name_H-M   'P 1'
#
loop_
_entity.id
_entity.type
_entity.pdbx_description
1 polymer ?
#
loop_
_entity_poly.entity_id
_entity_poly.type
_entity_poly.pdbx_seq_one_letter_code
_entity_poly.pdbx_strand_id
1 'polypeptide(L)'
;RQMLPKPAPALTDELLWSLRNVYDRVTESVLDAAPYVPVVVMARLAKPWEALKLALLITHQTQDTLISSTDMGLVGDILFARMEDCRMAIHATRHPSFDVGALVENLTCFTDISSAIVKEVEILRRGKWGQRLLSDRAAVGAIMDGLMERAPKEIAAALPTQKSGFTGGTRVADFSRVADPEKVERALRYAKLIDGCRRLAAAASFGAKLQDALDEATQSLRGYNEDLVKELRTAAGPRRDNVERQFELAIELTGLLFGPEDVEYLRRRGRAATSSQAAA
;
A
#
# COMPACT_ATOMS: atom_id res chain seq x y z
N ARG A 1 28.83 18.79 15.36
CA ARG A 1 28.13 18.42 14.10
C ARG A 1 28.38 16.97 13.62
N GLN A 2 29.20 16.15 14.31
CA GLN A 2 29.52 14.76 13.91
C GLN A 2 28.71 13.64 14.62
N MET A 3 27.97 13.92 15.69
CA MET A 3 27.33 12.87 16.52
C MET A 3 26.14 12.15 15.87
N LEU A 4 25.45 12.76 14.90
CA LEU A 4 24.36 12.13 14.15
C LEU A 4 24.50 12.45 12.67
N PRO A 5 24.99 11.51 11.82
CA PRO A 5 24.95 11.69 10.37
C PRO A 5 23.49 11.77 9.89
N LYS A 6 23.27 12.34 8.71
CA LYS A 6 21.94 12.44 8.11
C LYS A 6 21.90 11.64 6.79
N PRO A 7 21.05 10.62 6.65
CA PRO A 7 20.19 10.01 7.68
C PRO A 7 20.96 9.02 8.59
N ALA A 8 20.71 9.06 9.89
CA ALA A 8 21.19 8.02 10.81
C ALA A 8 20.23 6.81 10.75
N PRO A 9 20.73 5.58 10.53
CA PRO A 9 19.88 4.43 10.26
C PRO A 9 19.11 3.94 11.50
N ALA A 10 19.71 4.05 12.68
CA ALA A 10 19.11 3.66 13.95
C ALA A 10 19.70 4.43 15.13
N LEU A 11 18.94 4.53 16.22
CA LEU A 11 19.36 5.03 17.51
C LEU A 11 19.94 3.87 18.34
N THR A 12 21.27 3.77 18.40
CA THR A 12 21.97 2.79 19.25
C THR A 12 21.91 3.22 20.72
N ASP A 13 22.12 2.28 21.65
CA ASP A 13 22.11 2.58 23.09
C ASP A 13 23.19 3.61 23.47
N GLU A 14 24.39 3.51 22.89
CA GLU A 14 25.47 4.48 23.07
C GLU A 14 25.07 5.89 22.62
N LEU A 15 24.38 5.99 21.47
CA LEU A 15 23.90 7.26 20.94
C LEU A 15 22.75 7.80 21.79
N LEU A 16 21.85 6.94 22.25
CA LEU A 16 20.74 7.29 23.12
C LEU A 16 21.24 7.88 24.46
N TRP A 17 22.23 7.26 25.11
CA TRP A 17 22.88 7.82 26.31
C TRP A 17 23.61 9.13 26.03
N SER A 18 24.31 9.21 24.90
CA SER A 18 24.98 10.44 24.49
C SER A 18 23.98 11.60 24.29
N LEU A 19 22.79 11.31 23.75
CA LEU A 19 21.71 12.28 23.59
C LEU A 19 21.04 12.64 24.91
N ARG A 20 20.93 11.70 25.86
CA ARG A 20 20.49 12.01 27.22
C ARG A 20 21.42 13.03 27.89
N ASN A 21 22.74 12.85 27.76
CA ASN A 21 23.72 13.83 28.26
C ASN A 21 23.58 15.20 27.57
N VAL A 22 23.20 15.24 26.29
CA VAL A 22 22.87 16.50 25.61
C VAL A 22 21.62 17.13 26.22
N TYR A 23 20.57 16.35 26.43
CA TYR A 23 19.34 16.80 27.07
C TYR A 23 19.59 17.39 28.46
N ASP A 24 20.37 16.72 29.31
CA ASP A 24 20.67 17.19 30.67
C ASP A 24 21.40 18.54 30.65
N ARG A 25 22.41 18.70 29.79
CA ARG A 25 23.12 19.99 29.62
C ARG A 25 22.22 21.10 29.07
N VAL A 26 21.30 20.78 28.16
CA VAL A 26 20.33 21.75 27.65
C VAL A 26 19.36 22.14 28.77
N THR A 27 18.91 21.19 29.58
CA THR A 27 18.02 21.44 30.73
C THR A 27 18.68 22.38 31.75
N GLU A 28 19.97 22.19 32.02
CA GLU A 28 20.75 23.04 32.93
C GLU A 28 20.96 24.47 32.41
N SER A 29 20.99 24.66 31.09
CA SER A 29 21.32 25.96 30.47
C SER A 29 20.09 26.73 29.98
N VAL A 30 19.14 26.04 29.33
CA VAL A 30 17.92 26.59 28.74
C VAL A 30 16.80 25.53 28.85
N LEU A 31 16.09 25.53 29.97
CA LEU A 31 15.03 24.56 30.28
C LEU A 31 14.00 24.42 29.15
N ASP A 32 13.51 25.54 28.62
CA ASP A 32 12.50 25.58 27.56
C ASP A 32 12.98 24.96 26.23
N ALA A 33 14.29 24.80 26.04
CA ALA A 33 14.86 24.19 24.84
C ALA A 33 14.98 22.66 24.95
N ALA A 34 14.89 22.09 26.15
CA ALA A 34 15.09 20.66 26.40
C ALA A 34 14.12 19.76 25.60
N PRO A 35 12.82 20.08 25.43
CA PRO A 35 11.87 19.30 24.62
C PRO A 35 12.23 19.23 23.14
N TYR A 36 13.02 20.17 22.63
CA TYR A 36 13.42 20.19 21.21
C TYR A 36 14.60 19.26 20.91
N VAL A 37 15.33 18.77 21.93
CA VAL A 37 16.43 17.81 21.72
C VAL A 37 15.96 16.55 20.96
N PRO A 38 14.93 15.81 21.42
CA PRO A 38 14.43 14.66 20.67
C PRO A 38 13.82 15.03 19.31
N VAL A 39 13.27 16.24 19.15
CA VAL A 39 12.73 16.73 17.87
C VAL A 39 13.84 16.96 16.84
N VAL A 40 14.96 17.56 17.25
CA VAL A 40 16.12 17.76 16.38
C VAL A 40 16.75 16.42 15.99
N VAL A 41 16.75 15.44 16.91
CA VAL A 41 17.19 14.07 16.62
C VAL A 41 16.26 13.40 15.61
N MET A 42 14.94 13.51 15.80
CA MET A 42 13.93 12.98 14.89
C MET A 42 14.17 13.39 13.43
N ALA A 43 14.51 14.66 13.19
CA ALA A 43 14.78 15.19 11.85
C ALA A 43 16.05 14.62 11.16
N ARG A 44 16.88 13.88 11.90
CA ARG A 44 18.10 13.24 11.39
C ARG A 44 17.98 11.72 11.24
N LEU A 45 16.96 11.11 11.81
CA LEU A 45 16.77 9.66 11.77
C LEU A 45 16.13 9.23 10.45
N ALA A 46 16.57 8.09 9.92
CA ALA A 46 15.87 7.38 8.86
C ALA A 46 14.47 6.94 9.32
N LYS A 47 14.34 6.65 10.61
CA LYS A 47 13.13 6.21 11.31
C LYS A 47 12.76 7.22 12.41
N PRO A 48 11.96 8.25 12.08
CA PRO A 48 11.63 9.35 12.99
C PRO A 48 11.07 8.90 14.34
N TRP A 49 10.29 7.82 14.36
CA TRP A 49 9.67 7.27 15.57
C TRP A 49 10.68 6.78 16.61
N GLU A 50 11.93 6.48 16.24
CA GLU A 50 12.95 6.09 17.21
C GLU A 50 13.31 7.22 18.19
N ALA A 51 12.97 8.47 17.88
CA ALA A 51 13.06 9.57 18.83
C ALA A 51 12.21 9.37 20.09
N LEU A 52 11.16 8.54 20.03
CA LEU A 52 10.37 8.15 21.22
C LEU A 52 11.23 7.46 22.27
N LYS A 53 12.26 6.71 21.88
CA LYS A 53 13.17 6.04 22.83
C LYS A 53 13.84 7.03 23.77
N LEU A 54 14.19 8.22 23.26
CA LEU A 54 14.75 9.30 24.08
C LEU A 54 13.70 9.89 25.02
N ALA A 55 12.46 10.10 24.55
CA ALA A 55 11.36 10.56 25.40
C ALA A 55 11.06 9.55 26.53
N LEU A 56 11.05 8.25 26.24
CA LEU A 56 10.86 7.17 27.22
C LEU A 56 12.00 7.16 28.24
N LEU A 57 13.25 7.25 27.77
CA LEU A 57 14.43 7.33 28.65
C LEU A 57 14.37 8.56 29.55
N ILE A 58 13.85 9.69 29.05
CA ILE A 58 13.82 10.94 29.81
C ILE A 58 12.71 10.96 30.87
N THR A 59 11.52 10.51 30.49
CA THR A 59 10.33 10.56 31.37
C THR A 59 10.30 9.41 32.37
N HIS A 60 11.02 8.31 32.09
CA HIS A 60 10.87 7.04 32.80
C HIS A 60 9.43 6.51 32.79
N GLN A 61 8.62 6.92 31.79
CA GLN A 61 7.24 6.49 31.60
C GLN A 61 7.14 5.68 30.32
N THR A 62 6.29 4.66 30.34
CA THR A 62 5.96 3.85 29.15
C THR A 62 4.55 4.09 28.62
N GLN A 63 3.67 4.69 29.43
CA GLN A 63 2.26 4.92 29.10
C GLN A 63 2.05 6.23 28.35
N ASP A 64 1.21 6.18 27.31
CA ASP A 64 0.93 7.34 26.46
C ASP A 64 0.33 8.52 27.22
N THR A 65 -0.59 8.27 28.16
CA THR A 65 -1.22 9.30 28.99
C THR A 65 -0.23 10.03 29.89
N LEU A 66 0.80 9.33 30.38
CA LEU A 66 1.83 9.92 31.24
C LEU A 66 2.84 10.69 30.39
N ILE A 67 3.29 10.14 29.26
CA ILE A 67 4.24 10.83 28.38
C ILE A 67 3.62 12.08 27.78
N SER A 68 2.37 11.99 27.28
CA SER A 68 1.67 13.09 26.61
C SER A 68 1.31 14.25 27.54
N SER A 69 1.39 14.08 28.86
CA SER A 69 1.21 15.16 29.83
C SER A 69 2.52 15.87 30.21
N THR A 70 3.66 15.43 29.68
CA THR A 70 4.97 16.08 29.83
C THR A 70 5.37 16.81 28.55
N ASP A 71 6.41 17.65 28.62
CA ASP A 71 6.95 18.31 27.43
C ASP A 71 7.54 17.32 26.41
N MET A 72 7.91 16.10 26.83
CA MET A 72 8.33 15.03 25.91
C MET A 72 7.17 14.50 25.05
N GLY A 73 5.92 14.83 25.40
CA GLY A 73 4.74 14.60 24.59
C GLY A 73 4.81 15.24 23.20
N LEU A 74 5.61 16.31 23.04
CA LEU A 74 5.86 16.96 21.75
C LEU A 74 6.36 15.98 20.66
N VAL A 75 7.20 15.01 21.05
CA VAL A 75 7.74 14.00 20.12
C VAL A 75 6.62 13.16 19.52
N GLY A 76 5.70 12.68 20.36
CA GLY A 76 4.54 11.93 19.88
C GLY A 76 3.59 12.81 19.07
N ASP A 77 3.33 14.04 19.51
CA ASP A 77 2.43 14.96 18.80
C ASP A 77 2.93 15.28 17.37
N ILE A 78 4.25 15.40 17.14
CA ILE A 78 4.84 15.55 15.81
C ILE A 78 4.67 14.29 14.95
N LEU A 79 4.85 13.09 15.52
CA LEU A 79 4.62 11.85 14.79
C LEU A 79 3.15 11.69 14.39
N PHE A 80 2.22 12.06 15.27
CA PHE A 80 0.79 12.08 14.94
C PHE A 80 0.45 13.14 13.90
N ALA A 81 1.07 14.32 13.93
CA ALA A 81 0.91 15.31 12.86
C ALA A 81 1.37 14.76 11.50
N ARG A 82 2.50 14.04 11.47
CA ARG A 82 2.96 13.38 10.24
C ARG A 82 2.04 12.25 9.77
N MET A 83 1.47 11.47 10.70
CA MET A 83 0.45 10.47 10.35
C MET A 83 -0.79 11.13 9.76
N GLU A 84 -1.22 12.26 10.33
CA GLU A 84 -2.33 13.06 9.84
C GLU A 84 -2.08 13.57 8.42
N ASP A 85 -0.87 14.06 8.12
CA ASP A 85 -0.50 14.46 6.75
C ASP A 85 -0.62 13.28 5.76
N CYS A 86 -0.13 12.10 6.15
CA CYS A 86 -0.26 10.89 5.33
C CYS A 86 -1.73 10.51 5.13
N ARG A 87 -2.53 10.56 6.21
CA ARG A 87 -3.97 10.28 6.17
C ARG A 87 -4.70 11.26 5.24
N MET A 88 -4.37 12.55 5.31
CA MET A 88 -4.94 13.58 4.44
C MET A 88 -4.57 13.35 2.97
N ALA A 89 -3.32 12.97 2.69
CA ALA A 89 -2.89 12.61 1.34
C ALA A 89 -3.62 11.37 0.80
N ILE A 90 -3.78 10.32 1.62
CA ILE A 90 -4.58 9.13 1.27
C ILE A 90 -6.03 9.53 1.01
N HIS A 91 -6.61 10.37 1.87
CA HIS A 91 -7.97 10.89 1.73
C HIS A 91 -8.15 11.80 0.51
N ALA A 92 -7.09 12.35 -0.09
CA ALA A 92 -7.18 13.10 -1.33
C ALA A 92 -7.31 12.21 -2.58
N THR A 93 -7.11 10.89 -2.45
CA THR A 93 -7.25 9.92 -3.55
C THR A 93 -8.67 9.92 -4.10
N ARG A 94 -8.82 10.06 -5.43
CA ARG A 94 -10.12 10.05 -6.10
C ARG A 94 -10.11 9.06 -7.26
N HIS A 95 -11.21 8.35 -7.44
CA HIS A 95 -11.50 7.65 -8.69
C HIS A 95 -11.94 8.66 -9.77
N PRO A 96 -11.67 8.45 -11.06
CA PRO A 96 -10.97 7.31 -11.66
C PRO A 96 -9.44 7.43 -11.74
N SER A 97 -8.89 8.61 -11.46
CA SER A 97 -7.47 8.89 -11.63
C SER A 97 -6.80 9.22 -10.30
N PHE A 98 -5.81 8.42 -9.94
CA PHE A 98 -4.95 8.64 -8.79
C PHE A 98 -3.55 8.12 -9.08
N ASP A 99 -2.58 8.65 -8.34
CA ASP A 99 -1.20 8.18 -8.36
C ASP A 99 -1.05 7.01 -7.38
N VAL A 100 -0.78 5.82 -7.91
CA VAL A 100 -0.59 4.60 -7.13
C VAL A 100 0.66 4.67 -6.27
N GLY A 101 1.75 5.22 -6.81
CA GLY A 101 3.03 5.33 -6.12
C GLY A 101 2.87 6.23 -4.90
N ALA A 102 2.34 7.43 -5.11
CA ALA A 102 2.09 8.37 -4.02
C ALA A 102 1.15 7.80 -2.95
N LEU A 103 0.09 7.08 -3.35
CA LEU A 103 -0.84 6.44 -2.41
C LEU A 103 -0.14 5.35 -1.57
N VAL A 104 0.62 4.45 -2.21
CA VAL A 104 1.35 3.37 -1.52
C VAL A 104 2.44 3.95 -0.62
N GLU A 105 3.13 5.01 -1.02
CA GLU A 105 4.14 5.69 -0.20
C GLU A 105 3.53 6.32 1.06
N ASN A 106 2.42 7.06 0.92
CA ASN A 106 1.73 7.64 2.07
C ASN A 106 1.16 6.56 2.99
N LEU A 107 0.61 5.48 2.42
CA LEU A 107 0.13 4.33 3.19
C LEU A 107 1.28 3.65 3.95
N THR A 108 2.43 3.47 3.32
CA THR A 108 3.64 2.90 3.96
C THR A 108 4.09 3.76 5.13
N CYS A 109 4.24 5.07 4.91
CA CYS A 109 4.64 6.01 5.96
C CYS A 109 3.63 6.00 7.12
N PHE A 110 2.33 5.96 6.82
CA PHE A 110 1.28 5.85 7.83
C PHE A 110 1.38 4.55 8.64
N THR A 111 1.52 3.40 7.97
CA THR A 111 1.58 2.09 8.65
C THR A 111 2.83 1.96 9.50
N ASP A 112 3.97 2.45 9.02
CA ASP A 112 5.25 2.41 9.73
C ASP A 112 5.17 3.20 11.04
N ILE A 113 4.71 4.46 10.98
CA ILE A 113 4.57 5.29 12.19
C ILE A 113 3.52 4.68 13.13
N SER A 114 2.35 4.29 12.61
CA SER A 114 1.26 3.75 13.44
C SER A 114 1.69 2.47 14.18
N SER A 115 2.46 1.60 13.53
CA SER A 115 2.94 0.35 14.11
C SER A 115 4.08 0.58 15.08
N ALA A 116 4.99 1.50 14.74
CA ALA A 116 6.10 1.86 15.62
C ALA A 116 5.64 2.50 16.93
N ILE A 117 4.67 3.41 16.89
CA ILE A 117 4.12 4.04 18.11
C ILE A 117 3.56 2.97 19.07
N VAL A 118 2.79 2.01 18.56
CA VAL A 118 2.22 0.91 19.37
C VAL A 118 3.31 -0.01 19.93
N LYS A 119 4.43 -0.16 19.22
CA LYS A 119 5.55 -0.99 19.66
C LYS A 119 6.38 -0.32 20.76
N GLU A 120 6.60 0.98 20.66
CA GLU A 120 7.48 1.72 21.57
C GLU A 120 6.74 2.25 22.82
N VAL A 121 5.43 2.51 22.73
CA VAL A 121 4.64 3.14 23.81
C VAL A 121 3.43 2.27 24.15
N GLU A 122 3.13 2.13 25.45
CA GLU A 122 1.89 1.53 25.92
C GLU A 122 0.71 2.48 25.65
N ILE A 123 0.07 2.29 24.49
CA ILE A 123 -1.07 3.09 24.05
C ILE A 123 -2.35 2.65 24.77
N LEU A 124 -2.90 3.53 25.61
CA LEU A 124 -4.21 3.31 26.21
C LEU A 124 -5.33 3.73 25.27
N ARG A 125 -6.35 2.86 25.10
CA ARG A 125 -7.49 3.14 24.22
C ARG A 125 -8.21 4.45 24.53
N ARG A 126 -8.28 4.87 25.81
CA ARG A 126 -8.92 6.13 26.23
C ARG A 126 -7.95 7.31 26.30
N GLY A 127 -6.66 7.09 26.06
CA GLY A 127 -5.64 8.14 26.02
C GLY A 127 -5.77 9.02 24.77
N LYS A 128 -5.21 10.23 24.84
CA LYS A 128 -5.18 11.20 23.72
C LYS A 128 -4.62 10.56 22.45
N TRP A 129 -3.49 9.88 22.57
CA TRP A 129 -2.81 9.23 21.45
C TRP A 129 -3.56 7.99 20.98
N GLY A 130 -4.09 7.17 21.90
CA GLY A 130 -4.92 6.02 21.53
C GLY A 130 -6.17 6.38 20.74
N GLN A 131 -6.88 7.44 21.12
CA GLN A 131 -8.05 7.92 20.37
C GLN A 131 -7.68 8.42 18.97
N ARG A 132 -6.61 9.21 18.84
CA ARG A 132 -6.11 9.68 17.52
C ARG A 132 -5.72 8.51 16.63
N LEU A 133 -4.92 7.58 17.15
CA LEU A 133 -4.46 6.40 16.41
C LEU A 133 -5.63 5.55 15.86
N LEU A 134 -6.64 5.29 16.70
CA LEU A 134 -7.81 4.52 16.30
C LEU A 134 -8.65 5.25 15.25
N SER A 135 -8.87 6.56 15.43
CA SER A 135 -9.58 7.40 14.48
C SER A 135 -8.88 7.41 13.12
N ASP A 136 -7.58 7.63 13.10
CA ASP A 136 -6.82 7.74 11.86
C ASP A 136 -6.76 6.40 11.12
N ARG A 137 -6.57 5.28 11.84
CA ARG A 137 -6.61 3.94 11.26
C ARG A 137 -7.97 3.61 10.65
N ALA A 138 -9.06 3.96 11.34
CA ALA A 138 -10.40 3.76 10.81
C ALA A 138 -10.65 4.58 9.54
N ALA A 139 -10.19 5.84 9.52
CA ALA A 139 -10.32 6.71 8.35
C ALA A 139 -9.52 6.20 7.14
N VAL A 140 -8.27 5.78 7.33
CA VAL A 140 -7.46 5.16 6.26
C VAL A 140 -8.09 3.87 5.78
N GLY A 141 -8.51 3.00 6.70
CA GLY A 141 -9.16 1.72 6.38
C GLY A 141 -10.40 1.92 5.50
N ALA A 142 -11.28 2.86 5.83
CA ALA A 142 -12.49 3.13 5.06
C ALA A 142 -12.21 3.57 3.60
N ILE A 143 -11.16 4.38 3.39
CA ILE A 143 -10.76 4.80 2.02
C ILE A 143 -10.24 3.59 1.24
N MET A 144 -9.36 2.80 1.86
CA MET A 144 -8.76 1.63 1.23
C MET A 144 -9.79 0.55 0.93
N ASP A 145 -10.75 0.31 1.83
CA ASP A 145 -11.89 -0.59 1.61
C ASP A 145 -12.68 -0.17 0.36
N GLY A 146 -12.99 1.11 0.21
CA GLY A 146 -13.70 1.63 -0.97
C GLY A 146 -12.92 1.47 -2.28
N LEU A 147 -11.59 1.55 -2.24
CA LEU A 147 -10.74 1.27 -3.40
C LEU A 147 -10.69 -0.23 -3.72
N MET A 148 -10.57 -1.08 -2.70
CA MET A 148 -10.56 -2.54 -2.87
C MET A 148 -11.90 -3.07 -3.39
N GLU A 149 -13.04 -2.50 -2.96
CA GLU A 149 -14.35 -2.87 -3.48
C GLU A 149 -14.56 -2.51 -4.96
N ARG A 150 -13.78 -1.56 -5.48
CA ARG A 150 -13.81 -1.13 -6.89
C ARG A 150 -12.81 -1.90 -7.74
N ALA A 151 -11.69 -2.32 -7.18
CA ALA A 151 -10.58 -2.89 -7.93
C ALA A 151 -10.98 -4.08 -8.84
N PRO A 152 -11.72 -5.10 -8.36
CA PRO A 152 -12.13 -6.22 -9.23
C PRO A 152 -13.03 -5.78 -10.37
N LYS A 153 -13.93 -4.82 -10.12
CA LYS A 153 -14.88 -4.29 -11.11
C LYS A 153 -14.15 -3.56 -12.24
N GLU A 154 -13.16 -2.73 -11.90
CA GLU A 154 -12.37 -2.00 -12.90
C GLU A 154 -11.43 -2.92 -13.68
N ILE A 155 -10.84 -3.93 -13.02
CA ILE A 155 -10.04 -4.96 -13.70
C ILE A 155 -10.90 -5.75 -14.68
N ALA A 156 -12.07 -6.23 -14.25
CA ALA A 156 -13.00 -6.96 -15.11
C ALA A 156 -13.53 -6.09 -16.27
N ALA A 157 -13.73 -4.78 -16.06
CA ALA A 157 -14.21 -3.87 -17.08
C ALA A 157 -13.22 -3.67 -18.24
N ALA A 158 -11.92 -3.86 -18.00
CA ALA A 158 -10.89 -3.80 -19.04
C ALA A 158 -10.86 -5.03 -19.96
N LEU A 159 -11.45 -6.14 -19.52
CA LEU A 159 -11.49 -7.40 -20.26
C LEU A 159 -12.78 -7.46 -21.10
N PRO A 160 -12.69 -7.42 -22.45
CA PRO A 160 -13.87 -7.50 -23.30
C PRO A 160 -14.66 -8.79 -23.05
N THR A 161 -15.93 -8.65 -22.70
CA THR A 161 -16.86 -9.76 -22.47
C THR A 161 -18.21 -9.49 -23.12
N GLN A 162 -18.91 -10.55 -23.47
CA GLN A 162 -20.26 -10.53 -24.02
C GLN A 162 -21.15 -11.52 -23.26
N LYS A 163 -22.47 -11.28 -23.26
CA LYS A 163 -23.42 -12.25 -22.69
C LYS A 163 -23.56 -13.42 -23.65
N SER A 164 -23.44 -14.64 -23.15
CA SER A 164 -23.81 -15.82 -23.94
C SER A 164 -25.34 -15.93 -24.03
N GLY A 165 -25.87 -16.16 -25.23
CA GLY A 165 -27.30 -16.35 -25.46
C GLY A 165 -28.19 -15.10 -25.39
N PHE A 166 -29.47 -15.27 -25.74
CA PHE A 166 -30.44 -14.17 -25.94
C PHE A 166 -31.07 -13.64 -24.62
N THR A 167 -31.06 -14.43 -23.54
CA THR A 167 -31.71 -14.11 -22.26
C THR A 167 -30.74 -14.11 -21.08
N GLY A 168 -29.80 -13.16 -21.06
CA GLY A 168 -29.01 -12.87 -19.86
C GLY A 168 -28.04 -13.98 -19.41
N GLY A 169 -27.50 -14.78 -20.33
CA GLY A 169 -26.57 -15.86 -19.98
C GLY A 169 -25.19 -15.38 -19.53
N THR A 170 -24.37 -16.35 -19.11
CA THR A 170 -23.03 -16.15 -18.54
C THR A 170 -22.17 -15.23 -19.40
N ARG A 171 -21.44 -14.29 -18.78
CA ARG A 171 -20.46 -13.48 -19.48
C ARG A 171 -19.30 -14.35 -19.94
N VAL A 172 -19.02 -14.33 -21.23
CA VAL A 172 -17.90 -15.03 -21.87
C VAL A 172 -16.97 -14.00 -22.51
N ALA A 173 -15.70 -14.35 -22.69
CA ALA A 173 -14.73 -13.45 -23.32
C ALA A 173 -15.16 -13.07 -24.75
N ASP A 174 -14.95 -11.81 -25.13
CA ASP A 174 -15.25 -11.27 -26.45
C ASP A 174 -13.98 -10.81 -27.17
N PHE A 175 -13.42 -11.73 -27.94
CA PHE A 175 -12.21 -11.49 -28.72
C PHE A 175 -12.45 -10.75 -30.04
N SER A 176 -13.70 -10.43 -30.39
CA SER A 176 -14.01 -9.66 -31.59
C SER A 176 -13.78 -8.16 -31.40
N ARG A 177 -13.72 -7.70 -30.14
CA ARG A 177 -13.59 -6.29 -29.77
C ARG A 177 -12.18 -5.96 -29.31
N VAL A 178 -11.78 -4.71 -29.51
CA VAL A 178 -10.54 -4.18 -28.92
C VAL A 178 -10.80 -3.85 -27.45
N ALA A 179 -9.82 -4.08 -26.57
CA ALA A 179 -9.87 -3.60 -25.20
C ALA A 179 -9.86 -2.07 -25.18
N ASP A 180 -10.74 -1.48 -24.37
CA ASP A 180 -10.87 -0.03 -24.23
C ASP A 180 -9.63 0.53 -23.50
N PRO A 181 -8.83 1.41 -24.13
CA PRO A 181 -7.57 1.90 -23.55
C PRO A 181 -7.74 2.57 -22.18
N GLU A 182 -8.83 3.32 -21.97
CA GLU A 182 -9.06 3.98 -20.69
C GLU A 182 -9.39 2.97 -19.59
N LYS A 183 -10.13 1.92 -19.93
CA LYS A 183 -10.42 0.82 -18.98
C LYS A 183 -9.16 0.03 -18.67
N VAL A 184 -8.33 -0.23 -19.66
CA VAL A 184 -7.02 -0.88 -19.49
C VAL A 184 -6.15 -0.10 -18.51
N GLU A 185 -6.01 1.20 -18.72
CA GLU A 185 -5.21 2.05 -17.82
C GLU A 185 -5.75 2.01 -16.38
N ARG A 186 -7.07 2.07 -16.19
CA ARG A 186 -7.69 1.95 -14.87
C ARG A 186 -7.47 0.58 -14.24
N ALA A 187 -7.63 -0.50 -14.99
CA ALA A 187 -7.38 -1.85 -14.49
C ALA A 187 -5.94 -2.03 -14.01
N LEU A 188 -4.96 -1.57 -14.81
CA LEU A 188 -3.55 -1.61 -14.43
C LEU A 188 -3.25 -0.77 -13.19
N ARG A 189 -3.88 0.40 -13.06
CA ARG A 189 -3.78 1.25 -11.86
C ARG A 189 -4.26 0.51 -10.60
N TYR A 190 -5.41 -0.15 -10.66
CA TYR A 190 -5.94 -0.91 -9.52
C TYR A 190 -5.15 -2.20 -9.25
N ALA A 191 -4.68 -2.90 -10.27
CA ALA A 191 -3.84 -4.08 -10.10
C ALA A 191 -2.50 -3.72 -9.42
N LYS A 192 -1.88 -2.59 -9.81
CA LYS A 192 -0.69 -2.05 -9.14
C LYS A 192 -0.98 -1.65 -7.69
N LEU A 193 -2.16 -1.09 -7.41
CA LEU A 193 -2.56 -0.75 -6.05
C LEU A 193 -2.70 -2.00 -5.17
N ILE A 194 -3.40 -3.03 -5.65
CA ILE A 194 -3.53 -4.33 -4.95
C ILE A 194 -2.14 -4.87 -4.62
N ASP A 195 -1.25 -4.91 -5.60
CA ASP A 195 0.10 -5.43 -5.41
C ASP A 195 0.91 -4.64 -4.37
N GLY A 196 0.93 -3.31 -4.49
CA GLY A 196 1.62 -2.43 -3.54
C GLY A 196 1.08 -2.50 -2.11
N CYS A 197 -0.18 -2.90 -1.93
CA CYS A 197 -0.83 -2.95 -0.62
C CYS A 197 -0.65 -4.28 0.15
N ARG A 198 -0.20 -5.37 -0.51
CA ARG A 198 -0.15 -6.73 0.08
C ARG A 198 0.47 -6.80 1.47
N ARG A 199 1.57 -6.08 1.68
CA ARG A 199 2.32 -6.11 2.95
C ARG A 199 1.85 -5.08 3.97
N LEU A 200 0.98 -4.15 3.56
CA LEU A 200 0.55 -3.00 4.37
C LEU A 200 -0.85 -3.22 4.98
N ALA A 201 -1.69 -3.99 4.31
CA ALA A 201 -3.13 -4.04 4.56
C ALA A 201 -3.51 -4.49 5.97
N ALA A 202 -2.76 -5.41 6.57
CA ALA A 202 -3.00 -5.83 7.96
C ALA A 202 -2.76 -4.67 8.95
N ALA A 203 -1.64 -3.95 8.81
CA ALA A 203 -1.29 -2.82 9.67
C ALA A 203 -2.21 -1.60 9.46
N ALA A 204 -2.76 -1.46 8.24
CA ALA A 204 -3.68 -0.39 7.87
C ALA A 204 -5.17 -0.75 8.04
N SER A 205 -5.50 -1.91 8.62
CA SER A 205 -6.88 -2.32 8.93
C SER A 205 -7.81 -2.55 7.72
N PHE A 206 -7.27 -2.96 6.56
CA PHE A 206 -8.07 -3.33 5.38
C PHE A 206 -7.69 -4.70 4.77
N GLY A 207 -6.96 -5.54 5.53
CA GLY A 207 -6.45 -6.84 5.07
C GLY A 207 -7.51 -7.77 4.47
N ALA A 208 -8.69 -7.87 5.09
CA ALA A 208 -9.78 -8.70 4.59
C ALA A 208 -10.29 -8.21 3.23
N LYS A 209 -10.50 -6.90 3.06
CA LYS A 209 -10.97 -6.32 1.80
C LYS A 209 -9.96 -6.42 0.68
N LEU A 210 -8.67 -6.31 0.98
CA LEU A 210 -7.62 -6.58 0.00
C LEU A 210 -7.67 -8.04 -0.47
N GLN A 211 -7.84 -8.99 0.45
CA GLN A 211 -7.91 -10.41 0.11
C GLN A 211 -9.15 -10.72 -0.74
N ASP A 212 -10.33 -10.22 -0.36
CA ASP A 212 -11.57 -10.36 -1.15
C ASP A 212 -11.36 -9.83 -2.58
N ALA A 213 -10.78 -8.64 -2.71
CA ALA A 213 -10.54 -8.01 -4.01
C ALA A 213 -9.53 -8.80 -4.87
N LEU A 214 -8.49 -9.33 -4.24
CA LEU A 214 -7.50 -10.18 -4.91
C LEU A 214 -8.15 -11.47 -5.41
N ASP A 215 -8.94 -12.15 -4.57
CA ASP A 215 -9.59 -13.41 -4.94
C ASP A 215 -10.60 -13.22 -6.08
N GLU A 216 -11.42 -12.17 -6.03
CA GLU A 216 -12.38 -11.87 -7.10
C GLU A 216 -11.66 -11.51 -8.43
N ALA A 217 -10.66 -10.63 -8.37
CA ALA A 217 -9.91 -10.23 -9.56
C ALA A 217 -9.13 -11.40 -10.19
N THR A 218 -8.49 -12.23 -9.36
CA THR A 218 -7.74 -13.40 -9.84
C THR A 218 -8.68 -14.47 -10.39
N GLN A 219 -9.84 -14.71 -9.77
CA GLN A 219 -10.83 -15.66 -10.29
C GLN A 219 -11.34 -15.23 -11.67
N SER A 220 -11.68 -13.95 -11.84
CA SER A 220 -12.13 -13.42 -13.14
C SER A 220 -11.03 -13.53 -14.20
N LEU A 221 -9.78 -13.19 -13.85
CA LEU A 221 -8.68 -13.24 -14.81
C LEU A 221 -8.29 -14.67 -15.19
N ARG A 222 -8.36 -15.65 -14.27
CA ARG A 222 -8.13 -17.07 -14.60
C ARG A 222 -9.07 -17.56 -15.69
N GLY A 223 -10.37 -17.33 -15.52
CA GLY A 223 -11.37 -17.75 -16.51
C GLY A 223 -11.14 -17.10 -17.88
N TYR A 224 -10.84 -15.79 -17.88
CA TYR A 224 -10.52 -15.08 -19.10
C TYR A 224 -9.25 -15.61 -19.78
N ASN A 225 -8.18 -15.88 -19.02
CA ASN A 225 -6.93 -16.44 -19.52
C ASN A 225 -7.13 -17.82 -20.17
N GLU A 226 -8.01 -18.65 -19.61
CA GLU A 226 -8.34 -19.96 -20.20
C GLU A 226 -9.00 -19.84 -21.56
N ASP A 227 -9.99 -18.96 -21.68
CA ASP A 227 -10.68 -18.72 -22.95
C ASP A 227 -9.75 -18.08 -23.99
N LEU A 228 -8.87 -17.20 -23.55
CA LEU A 228 -7.92 -16.52 -24.41
C LEU A 228 -6.88 -17.50 -24.98
N VAL A 229 -6.36 -18.44 -24.18
CA VAL A 229 -5.47 -19.51 -24.68
C VAL A 229 -6.18 -20.44 -25.66
N LYS A 230 -7.48 -20.73 -25.47
CA LYS A 230 -8.26 -21.52 -26.45
C LYS A 230 -8.39 -20.75 -27.76
N GLU A 231 -8.74 -19.47 -27.69
CA GLU A 231 -8.92 -18.62 -28.85
C GLU A 231 -7.62 -18.40 -29.65
N LEU A 232 -6.47 -18.30 -28.96
CA LEU A 232 -5.14 -18.25 -29.60
C LEU A 232 -4.82 -19.46 -30.48
N ARG A 233 -5.55 -20.58 -30.40
CA ARG A 233 -5.35 -21.72 -31.30
C ARG A 233 -6.09 -21.57 -32.64
N THR A 234 -7.18 -20.82 -32.64
CA THR A 234 -8.16 -20.81 -33.74
C THR A 234 -8.31 -19.44 -34.39
N ALA A 235 -7.93 -18.35 -33.70
CA ALA A 235 -8.08 -17.01 -34.21
C ALA A 235 -7.25 -16.78 -35.49
N ALA A 236 -7.84 -16.06 -36.44
CA ALA A 236 -7.21 -15.68 -37.70
C ALA A 236 -7.64 -14.25 -38.10
N GLY A 237 -6.86 -13.63 -39.00
CA GLY A 237 -7.15 -12.30 -39.52
C GLY A 237 -7.23 -11.22 -38.42
N PRO A 238 -8.09 -10.19 -38.56
CA PRO A 238 -8.18 -9.10 -37.58
C PRO A 238 -8.53 -9.53 -36.15
N ARG A 239 -9.20 -10.68 -36.00
CA ARG A 239 -9.50 -11.25 -34.67
C ARG A 239 -8.23 -11.73 -33.96
N ARG A 240 -7.24 -12.22 -34.71
CA ARG A 240 -5.94 -12.63 -34.17
C ARG A 240 -5.23 -11.46 -33.50
N ASP A 241 -5.17 -10.30 -34.17
CA ASP A 241 -4.55 -9.09 -33.64
C ASP A 241 -5.19 -8.65 -32.32
N ASN A 242 -6.52 -8.77 -32.22
CA ASN A 242 -7.25 -8.45 -30.99
C ASN A 242 -6.90 -9.42 -29.86
N VAL A 243 -6.87 -10.71 -30.13
CA VAL A 243 -6.53 -11.75 -29.14
C VAL A 243 -5.10 -11.56 -28.64
N GLU A 244 -4.15 -11.26 -29.53
CA GLU A 244 -2.75 -11.03 -29.15
C GLU A 244 -2.60 -9.78 -28.26
N ARG A 245 -3.27 -8.67 -28.58
CA ARG A 245 -3.28 -7.48 -27.70
C ARG A 245 -3.92 -7.78 -26.34
N GLN A 246 -5.03 -8.51 -26.33
CA GLN A 246 -5.68 -8.93 -25.08
C GLN A 246 -4.79 -9.91 -24.30
N PHE A 247 -3.96 -10.71 -24.97
CA PHE A 247 -3.00 -11.62 -24.32
C PHE A 247 -1.90 -10.86 -23.57
N GLU A 248 -1.35 -9.82 -24.18
CA GLU A 248 -0.34 -8.97 -23.53
C GLU A 248 -0.91 -8.26 -22.29
N LEU A 249 -2.15 -7.75 -22.38
CA LEU A 249 -2.85 -7.20 -21.21
C LEU A 249 -3.03 -8.26 -20.11
N ALA A 250 -3.46 -9.47 -20.48
CA ALA A 250 -3.63 -10.58 -19.56
C ALA A 250 -2.30 -10.96 -18.89
N ILE A 251 -1.19 -10.94 -19.61
CA ILE A 251 0.16 -11.15 -19.06
C ILE A 251 0.49 -10.06 -18.02
N GLU A 252 0.27 -8.80 -18.33
CA GLU A 252 0.59 -7.69 -17.41
C GLU A 252 -0.23 -7.79 -16.12
N LEU A 253 -1.55 -7.99 -16.24
CA LEU A 253 -2.42 -8.19 -15.08
C LEU A 253 -2.06 -9.44 -14.28
N THR A 254 -1.67 -10.52 -14.96
CA THR A 254 -1.21 -11.76 -14.29
C THR A 254 0.06 -11.49 -13.48
N GLY A 255 1.00 -10.71 -14.02
CA GLY A 255 2.23 -10.35 -13.32
C GLY A 255 1.98 -9.59 -12.02
N LEU A 256 1.02 -8.66 -12.03
CA LEU A 256 0.65 -7.88 -10.86
C LEU A 256 -0.15 -8.69 -9.81
N LEU A 257 -1.05 -9.56 -10.26
CA LEU A 257 -2.00 -10.23 -9.37
C LEU A 257 -1.55 -11.62 -8.88
N PHE A 258 -0.73 -12.33 -9.66
CA PHE A 258 -0.30 -13.71 -9.38
C PHE A 258 1.21 -13.81 -9.16
N GLY A 259 1.98 -13.02 -9.92
CA GLY A 259 3.44 -12.99 -9.84
C GLY A 259 4.12 -13.57 -11.09
N PRO A 260 5.47 -13.63 -11.07
CA PRO A 260 6.27 -13.93 -12.27
C PRO A 260 6.11 -15.37 -12.78
N GLU A 261 5.94 -16.35 -11.89
CA GLU A 261 5.82 -17.76 -12.28
C GLU A 261 4.56 -18.02 -13.12
N ASP A 262 3.42 -17.42 -12.73
CA ASP A 262 2.18 -17.52 -13.49
C ASP A 262 2.26 -16.82 -14.85
N VAL A 263 3.02 -15.72 -14.95
CA VAL A 263 3.30 -15.07 -16.23
C VAL A 263 4.07 -15.99 -17.17
N GLU A 264 5.13 -16.64 -16.68
CA GLU A 264 5.91 -17.59 -17.48
C GLU A 264 5.05 -18.78 -17.93
N TYR A 265 4.23 -19.31 -17.01
CA TYR A 265 3.29 -20.38 -17.31
C TYR A 265 2.29 -19.97 -18.41
N LEU A 266 1.68 -18.79 -18.30
CA LEU A 266 0.74 -18.27 -19.28
C LEU A 266 1.41 -18.07 -20.65
N ARG A 267 2.60 -17.45 -20.68
CA ARG A 267 3.40 -17.28 -21.90
C ARG A 267 3.71 -18.61 -22.59
N ARG A 268 4.08 -19.65 -21.82
CA ARG A 268 4.32 -21.00 -22.35
C ARG A 268 3.08 -21.58 -23.00
N ARG A 269 1.90 -21.41 -22.38
CA ARG A 269 0.61 -21.86 -22.93
C ARG A 269 0.25 -21.11 -24.21
N GLY A 270 0.47 -19.79 -24.26
CA GLY A 270 0.23 -18.98 -25.46
C GLY A 270 1.14 -19.36 -26.65
N ARG A 271 2.43 -19.62 -26.39
CA ARG A 271 3.37 -20.13 -27.41
C ARG A 271 2.91 -21.46 -27.98
N ALA A 272 2.56 -22.42 -27.11
CA ALA A 272 2.08 -23.73 -27.52
C ALA A 272 0.79 -23.65 -28.36
N ALA A 273 -0.14 -22.76 -27.99
CA ALA A 273 -1.37 -22.52 -28.74
C ALA A 273 -1.11 -21.96 -30.14
N THR A 274 -0.12 -21.07 -30.27
CA THR A 274 0.25 -20.47 -31.56
C THR A 274 1.02 -21.45 -32.45
N SER A 275 1.91 -22.27 -31.88
CA SER A 275 2.66 -23.27 -32.65
C SER A 275 1.78 -24.41 -33.19
N SER A 276 0.71 -24.79 -32.48
CA SER A 276 -0.22 -25.81 -32.97
C SER A 276 -1.02 -25.37 -34.20
N GLN A 277 -1.21 -24.06 -34.39
CA GLN A 277 -1.90 -23.52 -35.56
C GLN A 277 -1.00 -23.45 -36.79
N ALA A 278 0.30 -23.18 -36.62
CA ALA A 278 1.25 -23.13 -37.74
C ALA A 278 1.58 -24.51 -38.34
N ALA A 279 1.29 -25.59 -37.62
CA ALA A 279 1.49 -26.97 -38.06
C ALA A 279 0.25 -27.62 -38.68
N ALA A 280 -0.89 -26.92 -38.69
CA ALA A 280 -2.19 -27.37 -39.23
C ALA A 280 -2.51 -26.61 -40.53
#